data_AF-A0A845SBQ4-F1
#
_entry.id   AF-A0A845SBQ4-F1
#
_cell.length_a   1.000
_cell.length_b   1.000
_cell.length_c   1.000
_cell.angle_alpha   90.00
_cell.angle_beta   90.00
_cell.angle_gamma   90.00
#
_symmetry.space_group_name_H-M   'P 1'
#
loop_
_entity.id
_entity.type
_entity.pdbx_description
1 polymer ?
#
loop_
_entity_poly.entity_id
_entity_poly.type
_entity_poly.pdbx_seq_one_letter_code
_entity_poly.pdbx_strand_id
1 'polypeptide(L)'
;MPTPTTYSGLVNGIIGIINLIIPAIFGIVFVYFVWKVIDAWVINAGDEKRRAEGKQYAMIAVIVFVLMVSAWGIVAMVKSSVFGV
;
A
#
# COMPACT_ATOMS: atom_id res chain seq x y z
N MET A 1 -19.61 -10.02 13.92
CA MET A 1 -18.65 -9.71 15.00
C MET A 1 -19.44 -9.69 16.30
N PRO A 2 -19.00 -10.38 17.38
CA PRO A 2 -19.68 -10.25 18.66
C PRO A 2 -19.66 -8.79 19.10
N THR A 3 -20.78 -8.27 19.60
CA THR A 3 -20.87 -6.90 20.10
C THR A 3 -19.83 -6.73 21.20
N PRO A 4 -18.87 -5.80 21.08
CA PRO A 4 -17.80 -5.67 22.05
C PRO A 4 -18.36 -5.18 23.39
N THR A 5 -18.23 -6.02 24.40
CA THR A 5 -18.70 -5.74 25.77
C THR A 5 -17.61 -5.10 26.65
N THR A 6 -16.41 -4.91 26.11
CA THR A 6 -15.23 -4.34 26.81
C THR A 6 -14.47 -3.36 25.92
N TYR A 7 -13.76 -2.41 26.53
CA TYR A 7 -12.90 -1.44 25.81
C TYR A 7 -11.87 -2.13 24.90
N SER A 8 -11.28 -3.24 25.38
CA SER A 8 -10.33 -4.03 24.58
C SER A 8 -10.98 -4.63 23.33
N GLY A 9 -12.24 -5.08 23.43
CA GLY A 9 -12.99 -5.60 22.29
C GLY A 9 -13.25 -4.55 21.20
N LEU A 10 -13.57 -3.31 21.60
CA LEU A 10 -13.73 -2.18 20.67
C LEU A 10 -12.42 -1.86 19.93
N VAL A 11 -11.32 -1.74 20.69
CA VAL A 11 -9.99 -1.43 20.14
C VAL A 11 -9.52 -2.54 19.18
N ASN A 12 -9.68 -3.80 19.55
CA ASN A 12 -9.32 -4.93 18.68
C ASN A 12 -10.18 -4.98 17.41
N GLY A 13 -11.46 -4.62 17.49
CA GLY A 13 -12.33 -4.48 16.32
C GLY A 13 -11.82 -3.42 15.34
N ILE A 14 -11.42 -2.25 15.84
CA ILE A 14 -10.85 -1.17 15.02
C ILE A 14 -9.52 -1.59 14.41
N ILE A 15 -8.61 -2.17 15.20
CA ILE A 15 -7.32 -2.68 14.73
C ILE A 15 -7.52 -3.74 13.65
N GLY A 16 -8.49 -4.64 13.81
CA GLY A 16 -8.82 -5.66 12.81
C GLY A 16 -9.25 -5.06 11.47
N ILE A 17 -10.04 -3.99 11.49
CA ILE A 17 -10.44 -3.26 10.27
C ILE A 17 -9.22 -2.59 9.62
N ILE A 18 -8.37 -1.93 10.40
CA ILE A 18 -7.15 -1.28 9.90
C ILE A 18 -6.21 -2.30 9.26
N ASN A 19 -6.01 -3.45 9.90
CA ASN A 19 -5.17 -4.54 9.40
C ASN A 19 -5.70 -5.16 8.10
N LEU A 20 -6.99 -5.02 7.81
CA LEU A 20 -7.59 -5.42 6.52
C LEU A 20 -7.41 -4.32 5.45
N ILE A 21 -7.62 -3.06 5.82
CA ILE A 21 -7.56 -1.92 4.89
C ILE A 21 -6.15 -1.73 4.32
N ILE A 22 -5.11 -1.87 5.14
CA ILE A 22 -3.72 -1.65 4.70
C ILE A 22 -3.34 -2.57 3.51
N PRO A 23 -3.47 -3.92 3.60
CA PRO A 23 -3.19 -4.80 2.46
C PRO A 23 -4.16 -4.59 1.29
N ALA A 24 -5.41 -4.19 1.53
CA ALA A 24 -6.34 -3.86 0.46
C ALA A 24 -5.88 -2.64 -0.36
N ILE A 25 -5.43 -1.56 0.29
CA ILE A 25 -4.85 -0.39 -0.38
C ILE A 25 -3.62 -0.79 -1.18
N PHE A 26 -2.78 -1.66 -0.62
CA PHE A 26 -1.59 -2.15 -1.29
C PHE A 26 -1.93 -2.89 -2.59
N GLY A 27 -2.96 -3.74 -2.56
CA GLY A 27 -3.49 -4.42 -3.74
C GLY A 27 -3.98 -3.45 -4.82
N ILE A 28 -4.72 -2.40 -4.42
CA ILE A 28 -5.24 -1.38 -5.36
C ILE A 28 -4.10 -0.61 -6.01
N VAL A 29 -3.11 -0.17 -5.22
CA VAL A 29 -1.94 0.55 -5.73
C VAL A 29 -1.13 -0.33 -6.67
N PHE A 30 -0.96 -1.62 -6.35
CA PHE A 30 -0.25 -2.58 -7.20
C PHE A 30 -0.97 -2.79 -8.54
N VAL A 31 -2.30 -2.97 -8.54
CA VAL A 31 -3.08 -3.09 -9.77
C VAL A 31 -2.97 -1.82 -10.62
N TYR A 32 -3.03 -0.64 -10.00
CA TYR A 32 -2.87 0.63 -10.70
C TYR A 32 -1.47 0.77 -11.32
N PHE A 33 -0.42 0.35 -10.60
CA PHE A 33 0.94 0.32 -11.11
C PHE A 33 1.06 -0.58 -12.35
N VAL A 34 0.57 -1.82 -12.27
CA VAL A 34 0.60 -2.76 -13.41
C VAL A 34 -0.16 -2.20 -14.60
N TRP A 35 -1.34 -1.61 -14.38
CA TRP A 35 -2.12 -0.99 -15.45
C TRP A 35 -1.37 0.16 -16.13
N LYS A 36 -0.73 1.03 -15.35
CA LYS A 36 0.05 2.16 -15.88
C LYS A 36 1.27 1.69 -16.67
N VAL A 37 1.92 0.61 -16.25
CA VAL A 37 3.02 0.00 -17.00
C VAL A 37 2.50 -0.53 -18.35
N ILE A 38 1.39 -1.27 -18.36
CA ILE A 38 0.80 -1.79 -19.60
C ILE A 38 0.38 -0.64 -20.53
N ASP A 39 -0.30 0.37 -20.02
CA ASP A 39 -0.75 1.53 -20.80
C ASP A 39 0.41 2.31 -21.43
N ALA A 40 1.50 2.51 -20.69
CA ALA A 40 2.67 3.26 -21.14
C ALA A 40 3.55 2.52 -22.15
N TRP A 41 3.76 1.21 -21.95
CA TRP A 41 4.74 0.44 -22.73
C TRP A 41 4.13 -0.53 -23.73
N VAL A 42 2.87 -0.95 -23.55
CA VAL A 42 2.18 -1.89 -24.46
C VAL A 42 1.19 -1.14 -25.35
N ILE A 43 0.26 -0.37 -24.76
CA ILE A 43 -0.82 0.28 -25.52
C ILE A 43 -0.30 1.49 -26.29
N ASN A 44 0.44 2.37 -25.63
CA ASN A 44 0.90 3.64 -26.21
C ASN A 44 2.40 3.61 -26.56
N ALA A 45 2.91 2.45 -26.98
CA ALA A 45 4.34 2.24 -27.21
C ALA A 45 4.97 3.19 -28.25
N GLY A 46 4.18 3.67 -29.21
CA GLY A 46 4.61 4.61 -30.27
C GLY A 46 4.41 6.09 -29.95
N ASP A 47 3.80 6.44 -28.81
CA ASP A 47 3.51 7.83 -28.43
C ASP A 47 4.51 8.28 -27.34
N GLU A 48 5.51 9.07 -27.76
CA GLU A 48 6.60 9.54 -26.89
C GLU A 48 6.11 10.36 -25.69
N LYS A 49 5.02 11.12 -25.86
CA LYS A 49 4.40 11.90 -24.77
C LYS A 49 3.81 10.98 -23.71
N ARG A 50 3.02 9.99 -24.13
CA ARG A 50 2.40 9.03 -23.21
C ARG A 50 3.41 8.13 -22.52
N ARG A 51 4.52 7.81 -23.19
CA ARG A 51 5.65 7.12 -22.55
C ARG A 51 6.31 7.96 -21.46
N ALA A 52 6.47 9.26 -21.67
CA ALA A 52 7.04 10.15 -20.64
C ALA A 52 6.15 10.23 -19.40
N GLU A 53 4.83 10.41 -19.60
CA GLU A 53 3.85 10.40 -18.52
C GLU A 53 3.82 9.04 -17.80
N GLY A 54 3.80 7.94 -18.56
CA GLY A 54 3.82 6.59 -18.03
C GLY A 54 5.04 6.29 -17.16
N LYS A 55 6.23 6.73 -17.57
CA LYS A 55 7.45 6.65 -16.76
C LYS A 55 7.33 7.43 -15.45
N GLN A 56 6.76 8.63 -15.49
CA GLN A 56 6.53 9.43 -14.29
C GLN A 56 5.57 8.72 -13.33
N TYR A 57 4.47 8.16 -13.82
CA TYR A 57 3.52 7.40 -13.00
C TYR A 57 4.15 6.14 -12.42
N ALA A 58 4.93 5.38 -13.20
CA ALA A 58 5.64 4.21 -12.71
C ALA A 58 6.63 4.57 -11.60
N MET A 59 7.35 5.69 -11.73
CA MET A 59 8.27 6.16 -10.69
C MET A 59 7.54 6.56 -9.40
N ILE A 60 6.44 7.32 -9.51
CA ILE A 60 5.62 7.69 -8.34
C ILE A 60 5.07 6.44 -7.65
N ALA A 61 4.58 5.46 -8.41
CA ALA A 61 4.07 4.22 -7.85
C ALA A 61 5.15 3.44 -7.08
N VAL A 62 6.37 3.36 -7.61
CA VAL A 62 7.51 2.74 -6.90
C VAL A 62 7.83 3.49 -5.61
N ILE A 63 7.84 4.83 -5.64
CA ILE A 63 8.09 5.65 -4.44
C ILE A 63 7.03 5.37 -3.37
N VAL A 64 5.74 5.38 -3.73
CA VAL A 64 4.64 5.07 -2.80
C VAL A 64 4.79 3.67 -2.23
N PHE A 65 5.15 2.70 -3.07
CA PHE A 65 5.35 1.31 -2.63
C PHE A 65 6.48 1.19 -1.59
N VAL A 66 7.61 1.85 -1.83
CA VAL A 66 8.74 1.89 -0.89
C VAL A 66 8.33 2.54 0.43
N LEU A 67 7.57 3.64 0.41
CA LEU A 67 7.07 4.29 1.62
C LEU A 67 6.10 3.40 2.41
N MET A 68 5.24 2.65 1.72
CA MET A 68 4.32 1.72 2.38
C MET A 68 5.06 0.55 3.05
N VAL A 69 6.08 -0.01 2.38
CA VAL A 69 6.92 -1.07 2.95
C VAL A 69 7.77 -0.55 4.10
N SER A 70 8.34 0.66 3.97
CA SER A 70 9.16 1.26 5.02
C SER A 70 8.34 1.55 6.28
N ALA A 71 7.08 1.96 6.16
CA ALA A 71 6.19 2.13 7.30
C ALA A 71 6.01 0.83 8.10
N TRP A 72 5.84 -0.32 7.44
CA TRP A 72 5.78 -1.62 8.13
C TRP A 72 7.11 -2.02 8.75
N GLY A 73 8.23 -1.76 8.07
CA GLY A 73 9.57 -1.98 8.62
C GLY A 73 9.81 -1.18 9.90
N ILE A 74 9.42 0.10 9.91
CA ILE A 74 9.52 0.97 11.09
C ILE A 74 8.59 0.46 12.18
N VAL A 75 7.33 0.12 11.88
CA VAL A 75 6.38 -0.42 12.86
C VAL A 75 6.91 -1.73 13.47
N ALA A 76 7.48 -2.63 12.67
CA ALA A 76 8.10 -3.86 13.15
C ALA A 76 9.33 -3.58 14.04
N MET A 77 10.18 -2.64 13.63
CA MET A 77 11.36 -2.24 14.39
C MET A 77 10.97 -1.64 15.74
N VAL A 78 9.98 -0.75 15.77
CA VAL A 78 9.47 -0.11 17.00
C VAL A 78 8.83 -1.14 17.92
N LYS A 79 8.04 -2.09 17.40
CA LYS A 79 7.49 -3.19 18.20
C LYS A 79 8.60 -4.02 18.85
N SER A 80 9.60 -4.41 18.08
CA SER A 80 10.72 -5.21 18.57
C SER A 80 11.60 -4.45 19.58
N SER A 81 11.89 -3.17 19.35
CA SER A 81 12.84 -2.40 20.17
C SER A 81 12.22 -1.75 21.40
N VAL A 82 10.99 -1.26 21.30
CA VAL A 82 10.31 -0.52 22.38
C VAL A 82 9.42 -1.44 23.21
N PHE A 83 8.76 -2.39 22.56
CA PHE A 83 7.77 -3.26 23.22
C PHE A 83 8.26 -4.70 23.43
N GLY A 84 9.39 -5.10 22.83
CA GLY A 84 10.00 -6.41 23.03
C GLY A 84 9.14 -7.59 22.54
N VAL A 85 8.14 -7.33 21.71
CA VAL A 85 7.15 -8.27 21.18
C VAL A 85 7.05 -8.21 19.66
#